data_AF-A0A0J7JVW1-F1
#
_entry.id   AF-A0A0J7JVW1-F1
#
_cell.length_a   1.000
_cell.length_b   1.000
_cell.length_c   1.000
_cell.angle_alpha   90.00
_cell.angle_beta   90.00
_cell.angle_gamma   90.00
#
_symmetry.space_group_name_H-M   'P 1'
#
loop_
_entity.id
_entity.type
_entity.pdbx_description
1 polymer ?
#
loop_
_entity_poly.entity_id
_entity_poly.type
_entity_poly.pdbx_seq_one_letter_code
_entity_poly.pdbx_strand_id
1 'polypeptide(L)'
;MNIETILELNMKVKKRSVPGVHPYDGPAGGWGALKATAIAVRTQMDTLEAPPTLLRTNQPDGFDCPGCAWPDKEHKSTFQFCENGAKAVTWEATSKRVTDEFLAANTVSALFEKNDFELEGYGRLTHPLTYDAVSDTLKPVSWEAAFARIGEILRSLSPDEVEFYTSGRASNEAAYLFQLLAREYGTNNFPDCSNMCHEPTSVGLPQSIGIGKGTVSLEDFDSAEMIISIGHNPGTNHPRMMGTLHELARKDVPIIVFNPLRERALERFADPQSVIEMATYSSTNIAS
;
A
#
# COMPACT_ATOMS: atom_id res chain seq x y z
N MET A 1 32.97 5.08 25.41
CA MET A 1 32.17 3.84 25.34
C MET A 1 32.56 3.18 24.03
N ASN A 2 33.17 1.99 24.03
CA ASN A 2 33.65 1.38 22.79
C ASN A 2 32.45 0.75 22.02
N ILE A 3 32.61 0.53 20.71
CA ILE A 3 31.58 -0.05 19.83
C ILE A 3 31.14 -1.45 20.31
N GLU A 4 32.06 -2.25 20.85
CA GLU A 4 31.75 -3.58 21.39
C GLU A 4 30.80 -3.52 22.60
N THR A 5 30.93 -2.49 23.44
CA THR A 5 30.06 -2.28 24.62
C THR A 5 28.64 -1.91 24.19
N ILE A 6 28.49 -1.17 23.09
CA ILE A 6 27.18 -0.81 22.52
C ILE A 6 26.51 -2.06 21.89
N LEU A 7 27.29 -2.92 21.23
CA LEU A 7 26.81 -4.17 20.67
C LEU A 7 26.37 -5.15 21.77
N GLU A 8 27.11 -5.28 22.87
CA GLU A 8 26.73 -6.13 24.01
C GLU A 8 25.49 -5.62 24.75
N LEU A 9 25.31 -4.28 24.87
CA LEU A 9 24.12 -3.69 25.47
C LEU A 9 22.86 -3.95 24.63
N ASN A 10 22.95 -3.95 23.31
CA ASN A 10 21.84 -4.28 22.40
C ASN A 10 21.43 -5.76 22.45
N MET A 11 22.33 -6.67 22.85
CA MET A 11 22.03 -8.10 22.92
C MET A 11 21.25 -8.52 24.18
N LYS A 12 21.15 -7.67 25.21
CA LYS A 12 20.47 -8.00 26.48
C LYS A 12 19.04 -7.47 26.60
N VAL A 13 18.53 -6.76 25.59
CA VAL A 13 17.12 -6.39 25.55
C VAL A 13 16.30 -7.65 25.24
N LYS A 14 15.58 -8.15 26.24
CA LYS A 14 14.62 -9.25 26.10
C LYS A 14 13.59 -8.80 25.04
N LYS A 15 13.74 -9.28 23.80
CA LYS A 15 12.85 -8.89 22.69
C LYS A 15 11.41 -9.20 23.11
N ARG A 16 10.57 -8.16 23.17
CA ARG A 16 9.14 -8.31 23.40
C ARG A 16 8.61 -9.28 22.35
N SER A 17 7.98 -10.37 22.77
CA SER A 17 7.27 -11.25 21.84
C SER A 17 6.09 -10.47 21.28
N VAL A 18 6.19 -10.09 20.01
CA VAL A 18 5.08 -9.47 19.28
C VAL A 18 4.30 -10.60 18.61
N PRO A 19 2.99 -10.76 18.89
CA PRO A 19 2.17 -11.77 18.22
C PRO A 19 2.29 -11.67 16.70
N GLY A 20 2.43 -12.81 16.03
CA GLY A 20 2.61 -12.87 14.57
C GLY A 20 4.02 -12.55 14.07
N VAL A 21 4.95 -12.12 14.94
CA VAL A 21 6.35 -11.91 14.56
C VAL A 21 7.18 -13.13 14.96
N HIS A 22 7.78 -13.76 13.94
CA HIS A 22 8.60 -14.94 14.11
C HIS A 22 9.92 -14.77 13.35
N PRO A 23 11.02 -15.44 13.77
CA PRO A 23 12.24 -15.48 12.98
C PRO A 23 11.96 -15.97 11.55
N TYR A 24 12.56 -15.31 10.56
CA TYR A 24 12.44 -15.67 9.15
C TYR A 24 13.82 -15.69 8.50
N ASP A 25 14.26 -16.88 8.10
CA ASP A 25 15.60 -17.10 7.57
C ASP A 25 15.65 -17.18 6.03
N GLY A 26 14.48 -17.22 5.36
CA GLY A 26 14.39 -17.21 3.90
C GLY A 26 14.68 -15.83 3.29
N PRO A 27 14.92 -15.71 1.98
CA PRO A 27 14.99 -14.40 1.32
C PRO A 27 13.60 -13.77 1.23
N ALA A 28 13.51 -12.44 1.11
CA ALA A 28 12.27 -11.82 0.64
C ALA A 28 12.03 -12.16 -0.85
N GLY A 29 10.78 -12.12 -1.30
CA GLY A 29 10.42 -12.50 -2.67
C GLY A 29 10.32 -14.01 -2.87
N GLY A 30 10.78 -14.48 -4.03
CA GLY A 30 10.85 -15.88 -4.44
C GLY A 30 9.56 -16.68 -4.24
N TRP A 31 9.71 -17.97 -3.87
CA TRP A 31 8.60 -18.89 -3.64
C TRP A 31 7.64 -18.47 -2.53
N GLY A 32 8.14 -17.74 -1.52
CA GLY A 32 7.30 -17.19 -0.45
C GLY A 32 6.28 -16.19 -1.00
N ALA A 33 6.75 -15.25 -1.82
CA ALA A 33 5.90 -14.26 -2.46
C ALA A 33 4.90 -14.87 -3.44
N LEU A 34 5.31 -15.88 -4.22
CA LEU A 34 4.39 -16.61 -5.11
C LEU A 34 3.29 -17.35 -4.33
N LYS A 35 3.67 -18.02 -3.23
CA LYS A 35 2.69 -18.71 -2.36
C LYS A 35 1.69 -17.73 -1.76
N ALA A 36 2.16 -16.59 -1.24
CA ALA A 36 1.30 -15.57 -0.67
C ALA A 36 0.35 -14.96 -1.71
N THR A 37 0.84 -14.71 -2.93
CA THR A 37 0.03 -14.26 -4.07
C THR A 37 -1.06 -15.27 -4.42
N ALA A 38 -0.71 -16.56 -4.53
CA ALA A 38 -1.66 -17.63 -4.82
C ALA A 38 -2.75 -17.77 -3.73
N ILE A 39 -2.38 -17.59 -2.45
CA ILE A 39 -3.35 -17.57 -1.34
C ILE A 39 -4.30 -16.38 -1.48
N ALA A 40 -3.79 -15.19 -1.76
CA ALA A 40 -4.63 -13.99 -1.92
C ALA A 40 -5.63 -14.15 -3.07
N VAL A 41 -5.16 -14.59 -4.24
CA VAL A 41 -6.00 -14.90 -5.41
C VAL A 41 -7.11 -15.88 -5.04
N ARG A 42 -6.76 -17.01 -4.43
CA ARG A 42 -7.73 -18.05 -4.06
C ARG A 42 -8.77 -17.59 -3.03
N THR A 43 -8.39 -16.69 -2.13
CA THR A 43 -9.24 -16.32 -0.98
C THR A 43 -10.15 -15.14 -1.24
N GLN A 44 -9.81 -14.27 -2.19
CA GLN A 44 -10.57 -13.05 -2.46
C GLN A 44 -11.24 -13.03 -3.83
N MET A 45 -10.58 -13.52 -4.86
CA MET A 45 -11.05 -13.37 -6.24
C MET A 45 -11.54 -14.70 -6.81
N ASP A 46 -12.47 -14.65 -7.76
CA ASP A 46 -12.78 -15.84 -8.53
C ASP A 46 -11.53 -16.28 -9.31
N THR A 47 -11.20 -17.58 -9.20
CA THR A 47 -10.00 -18.15 -9.81
C THR A 47 -9.95 -18.04 -11.34
N LEU A 48 -11.11 -17.88 -11.99
CA LEU A 48 -11.20 -17.72 -13.45
C LEU A 48 -10.98 -16.26 -13.88
N GLU A 49 -11.38 -15.30 -13.05
CA GLU A 49 -11.24 -13.85 -13.34
C GLU A 49 -9.87 -13.30 -12.92
N ALA A 50 -9.19 -13.97 -11.99
CA ALA A 50 -7.93 -13.48 -11.44
C ALA A 50 -6.77 -13.39 -12.46
N PRO A 51 -6.47 -14.41 -13.28
CA PRO A 51 -5.39 -14.32 -14.26
C PRO A 51 -5.55 -13.17 -15.28
N PRO A 52 -6.69 -13.00 -15.98
CA PRO A 52 -6.82 -11.89 -16.93
C PRO A 52 -6.77 -10.51 -16.25
N THR A 53 -7.26 -10.39 -15.02
CA THR A 53 -7.21 -9.12 -14.27
C THR A 53 -5.79 -8.75 -13.86
N LEU A 54 -5.04 -9.70 -13.30
CA LEU A 54 -3.64 -9.49 -12.89
C LEU A 54 -2.73 -9.20 -14.09
N LEU A 55 -2.96 -9.85 -15.23
CA LEU A 55 -2.18 -9.62 -16.45
C LEU A 55 -2.42 -8.23 -17.06
N ARG A 56 -3.52 -7.55 -16.74
CA ARG A 56 -3.79 -6.15 -17.15
C ARG A 56 -3.21 -5.11 -16.18
N THR A 57 -2.65 -5.54 -15.05
CA THR A 57 -2.09 -4.62 -14.05
C THR A 57 -0.77 -4.02 -14.58
N ASN A 58 -0.64 -2.69 -14.54
CA ASN A 58 0.50 -1.91 -15.03
C ASN A 58 0.86 -2.19 -16.51
N GLN A 59 -0.17 -2.37 -17.35
CA GLN A 59 -0.02 -2.51 -18.80
C GLN A 59 -0.53 -1.26 -19.52
N PRO A 60 -0.02 -0.92 -20.72
CA PRO A 60 -0.43 0.28 -21.46
C PRO A 60 -1.94 0.42 -21.74
N ASP A 61 -2.63 -0.69 -21.98
CA ASP A 61 -4.08 -0.80 -22.17
C ASP A 61 -4.81 -1.38 -20.94
N GLY A 62 -4.09 -1.38 -19.82
CA GLY A 62 -4.47 -1.93 -18.53
C GLY A 62 -4.93 -0.87 -17.54
N PHE A 63 -4.53 -1.06 -16.29
CA PHE A 63 -4.75 -0.11 -15.20
C PHE A 63 -3.57 -0.11 -14.23
N ASP A 64 -3.35 1.01 -13.57
CA ASP A 64 -2.28 1.15 -12.59
C ASP A 64 -2.60 0.40 -11.30
N CYS A 65 -1.61 -0.31 -10.78
CA CYS A 65 -1.75 -1.05 -9.54
C CYS A 65 -1.97 -0.10 -8.35
N PRO A 66 -3.05 -0.27 -7.57
CA PRO A 66 -3.31 0.60 -6.41
C PRO A 66 -2.40 0.29 -5.20
N GLY A 67 -1.54 -0.72 -5.29
CA GLY A 67 -0.80 -1.27 -4.16
C GLY A 67 0.58 -0.66 -3.90
N CYS A 68 1.13 0.13 -4.82
CA CYS A 68 2.49 0.65 -4.71
C CYS A 68 2.68 1.91 -5.57
N ALA A 69 3.46 2.88 -5.09
CA ALA A 69 3.76 4.14 -5.78
C ALA A 69 5.05 4.10 -6.64
N TRP A 70 5.70 2.94 -6.75
CA TRP A 70 6.84 2.79 -7.66
C TRP A 70 6.37 3.08 -9.09
N PRO A 71 7.17 3.72 -9.96
CA PRO A 71 6.80 3.91 -11.36
C PRO A 71 6.95 2.61 -12.18
N ASP A 72 6.37 2.60 -13.38
CA ASP A 72 6.50 1.51 -14.33
C ASP A 72 7.67 1.79 -15.29
N LYS A 73 8.56 0.79 -15.49
CA LYS A 73 9.64 0.90 -16.48
C LYS A 73 9.04 0.96 -17.89
N GLU A 74 9.68 1.66 -18.83
CA GLU A 74 9.24 1.78 -20.24
C GLU A 74 9.28 0.44 -21.04
N HIS A 75 9.07 -0.75 -20.48
CA HIS A 75 9.17 -2.02 -21.24
C HIS A 75 8.14 -3.12 -20.89
N LYS A 76 7.82 -3.88 -21.95
CA LYS A 76 6.72 -4.84 -22.22
C LYS A 76 6.79 -6.18 -21.45
N SER A 77 7.07 -6.17 -20.14
CA SER A 77 6.96 -7.44 -19.37
C SER A 77 5.50 -7.86 -19.24
N THR A 78 5.23 -9.14 -19.45
CA THR A 78 3.92 -9.75 -19.22
C THR A 78 3.50 -9.70 -17.74
N PHE A 79 4.47 -9.57 -16.82
CA PHE A 79 4.23 -9.52 -15.38
C PHE A 79 4.83 -8.24 -14.79
N GLN A 80 3.99 -7.23 -14.58
CA GLN A 80 4.37 -5.93 -14.00
C GLN A 80 3.80 -5.69 -12.61
N PHE A 81 3.48 -6.74 -11.84
CA PHE A 81 2.99 -6.62 -10.47
C PHE A 81 3.87 -7.38 -9.48
N CYS A 82 3.87 -6.92 -8.23
CA CYS A 82 4.49 -7.62 -7.10
C CYS A 82 3.44 -8.36 -6.27
N GLU A 83 3.86 -9.10 -5.24
CA GLU A 83 2.95 -9.77 -4.29
C GLU A 83 1.92 -8.80 -3.69
N ASN A 84 2.36 -7.63 -3.20
CA ASN A 84 1.45 -6.63 -2.62
C ASN A 84 0.52 -6.03 -3.66
N GLY A 85 1.00 -5.86 -4.89
CA GLY A 85 0.17 -5.41 -6.00
C GLY A 85 -0.92 -6.43 -6.35
N ALA A 86 -0.57 -7.71 -6.42
CA ALA A 86 -1.54 -8.77 -6.65
C ALA A 86 -2.57 -8.85 -5.52
N LYS A 87 -2.15 -8.76 -4.26
CA LYS A 87 -3.07 -8.67 -3.12
C LYS A 87 -4.04 -7.50 -3.29
N ALA A 88 -3.53 -6.30 -3.51
CA ALA A 88 -4.36 -5.10 -3.66
C ALA A 88 -5.42 -5.29 -4.76
N VAL A 89 -5.00 -5.77 -5.94
CA VAL A 89 -5.92 -6.05 -7.06
C VAL A 89 -6.97 -7.10 -6.67
N THR A 90 -6.56 -8.19 -6.00
CA THR A 90 -7.52 -9.24 -5.59
C THR A 90 -8.52 -8.78 -4.54
N TRP A 91 -8.16 -7.82 -3.68
CA TRP A 91 -9.09 -7.23 -2.71
C TRP A 91 -10.09 -6.29 -3.41
N GLU A 92 -9.63 -5.44 -4.33
CA GLU A 92 -10.51 -4.57 -5.12
C GLU A 92 -11.49 -5.38 -5.99
N ALA A 93 -11.01 -6.49 -6.55
CA ALA A 93 -11.76 -7.39 -7.41
C ALA A 93 -12.37 -8.58 -6.65
N THR A 94 -12.49 -8.50 -5.32
CA THR A 94 -13.04 -9.59 -4.51
C THR A 94 -14.44 -9.98 -4.99
N SER A 95 -14.78 -11.28 -4.95
CA SER A 95 -16.14 -11.77 -5.25
C SER A 95 -17.07 -11.72 -4.03
N LYS A 96 -16.52 -11.47 -2.83
CA LYS A 96 -17.30 -11.39 -1.59
C LYS A 96 -18.11 -10.10 -1.53
N ARG A 97 -19.32 -10.20 -0.99
CA ARG A 97 -20.23 -9.08 -0.79
C ARG A 97 -20.78 -9.14 0.63
N VAL A 98 -20.80 -7.99 1.28
CA VAL A 98 -21.56 -7.82 2.52
C VAL A 98 -23.03 -7.79 2.14
N THR A 99 -23.82 -8.69 2.74
CA THR A 99 -25.27 -8.80 2.47
C THR A 99 -26.09 -8.04 3.51
N ASP A 100 -27.34 -7.75 3.18
CA ASP A 100 -28.27 -7.08 4.08
C ASP A 100 -28.53 -7.91 5.35
N GLU A 101 -28.57 -9.25 5.21
CA GLU A 101 -28.70 -10.16 6.35
C GLU A 101 -27.48 -10.09 7.27
N PHE A 102 -26.28 -9.97 6.71
CA PHE A 102 -25.06 -9.77 7.50
C PHE A 102 -25.13 -8.46 8.28
N LEU A 103 -25.50 -7.35 7.63
CA LEU A 103 -25.61 -6.03 8.27
C LEU A 103 -26.66 -6.02 9.37
N ALA A 104 -27.79 -6.70 9.17
CA ALA A 104 -28.85 -6.82 10.17
C ALA A 104 -28.45 -7.71 11.36
N ALA A 105 -27.60 -8.71 11.14
CA ALA A 105 -27.17 -9.66 12.17
C ALA A 105 -25.96 -9.22 13.00
N ASN A 106 -25.22 -8.19 12.54
CA ASN A 106 -23.98 -7.74 13.20
C ASN A 106 -24.12 -6.30 13.66
N THR A 107 -23.95 -6.07 14.96
CA THR A 107 -23.93 -4.72 15.49
C THR A 107 -22.63 -4.00 15.14
N VAL A 108 -22.68 -2.67 15.03
CA VAL A 108 -21.48 -1.85 14.79
C VAL A 108 -20.49 -2.02 15.93
N SER A 109 -20.95 -2.12 17.18
CA SER A 109 -20.07 -2.39 18.32
C SER A 109 -19.32 -3.71 18.18
N ALA A 110 -19.97 -4.78 17.72
CA ALA A 110 -19.32 -6.08 17.52
C ALA A 110 -18.34 -6.07 16.35
N LEU A 111 -18.66 -5.33 15.28
CA LEU A 111 -17.75 -5.12 14.15
C LEU A 111 -16.52 -4.30 14.57
N PHE A 112 -16.66 -3.36 15.50
CA PHE A 112 -15.57 -2.53 15.99
C PHE A 112 -14.49 -3.32 16.77
N GLU A 113 -14.83 -4.51 17.27
CA GLU A 113 -13.88 -5.42 17.92
C GLU A 113 -13.08 -6.27 16.94
N LYS A 114 -13.45 -6.26 15.65
CA LYS A 114 -12.75 -6.99 14.59
C LYS A 114 -11.53 -6.25 14.13
N ASN A 115 -10.51 -6.99 13.71
CA ASN A 115 -9.36 -6.36 13.05
C ASN A 115 -9.66 -6.06 11.57
N ASP A 116 -8.86 -5.17 10.98
CA ASP A 116 -9.03 -4.70 9.60
C ASP A 116 -9.06 -5.85 8.58
N PHE A 117 -8.26 -6.91 8.79
CA PHE A 117 -8.22 -8.07 7.89
C PHE A 117 -9.51 -8.89 7.96
N GLU A 118 -10.11 -9.03 9.14
CA GLU A 118 -11.43 -9.66 9.30
C GLU A 118 -12.53 -8.82 8.65
N LEU A 119 -12.52 -7.50 8.88
CA LEU A 119 -13.51 -6.57 8.33
C LEU A 119 -13.50 -6.56 6.80
N GLU A 120 -12.33 -6.38 6.20
CA GLU A 120 -12.16 -6.44 4.75
C GLU A 120 -12.57 -7.82 4.21
N GLY A 121 -12.31 -8.88 4.98
CA GLY A 121 -12.63 -10.26 4.66
C GLY A 121 -14.13 -10.56 4.49
N TYR A 122 -15.03 -9.72 5.02
CA TYR A 122 -16.47 -9.84 4.83
C TYR A 122 -16.93 -9.45 3.43
N GLY A 123 -16.13 -8.68 2.69
CA GLY A 123 -16.34 -8.34 1.29
C GLY A 123 -16.85 -6.92 1.06
N ARG A 124 -17.17 -6.62 -0.21
CA ARG A 124 -17.52 -5.26 -0.63
C ARG A 124 -18.91 -4.85 -0.14
N LEU A 125 -19.02 -3.60 0.28
CA LEU A 125 -20.30 -2.91 0.46
C LEU A 125 -20.96 -2.69 -0.92
N THR A 126 -22.25 -2.96 -1.01
CA THR A 126 -23.02 -2.98 -2.27
C THR A 126 -23.98 -1.81 -2.40
N HIS A 127 -24.30 -1.13 -1.29
CA HIS A 127 -25.23 -0.02 -1.22
C HIS A 127 -24.71 1.03 -0.21
N PRO A 128 -25.13 2.30 -0.33
CA PRO A 128 -24.96 3.27 0.75
C PRO A 128 -25.63 2.76 2.03
N LEU A 129 -25.02 3.04 3.19
CA LEU A 129 -25.49 2.58 4.49
C LEU A 129 -25.77 3.77 5.41
N THR A 130 -26.78 3.65 6.28
CA THR A 130 -26.99 4.53 7.42
C THR A 130 -26.83 3.75 8.72
N TYR A 131 -26.25 4.36 9.74
CA TYR A 131 -26.27 3.81 11.08
C TYR A 131 -27.65 4.01 11.73
N ASP A 132 -28.14 2.98 12.42
CA ASP A 132 -29.30 3.03 13.31
C ASP A 132 -28.86 2.79 14.75
N ALA A 133 -28.93 3.84 15.58
CA ALA A 133 -28.52 3.80 16.97
C ALA A 133 -29.44 2.95 17.86
N VAL A 134 -30.71 2.72 17.47
CA VAL A 134 -31.64 1.92 18.29
C VAL A 134 -31.28 0.43 18.21
N SER A 135 -30.96 -0.06 17.01
CA SER A 135 -30.53 -1.45 16.80
C SER A 135 -29.02 -1.65 16.89
N ASP A 136 -28.23 -0.56 16.92
CA ASP A 136 -26.78 -0.58 16.78
C ASP A 136 -26.32 -1.28 15.49
N THR A 137 -27.03 -1.09 14.37
CA THR A 137 -26.71 -1.77 13.10
C THR A 137 -26.64 -0.78 11.93
N LEU A 138 -25.98 -1.22 10.84
CA LEU A 138 -25.98 -0.49 9.57
C LEU A 138 -27.17 -0.95 8.72
N LYS A 139 -27.87 0.00 8.10
CA LYS A 139 -29.04 -0.24 7.25
C LYS A 139 -28.79 0.24 5.83
N PRO A 140 -29.04 -0.58 4.80
CA PRO A 140 -29.00 -0.13 3.41
C PRO A 140 -29.99 1.01 3.15
N VAL A 141 -29.56 1.99 2.36
CA VAL A 141 -30.40 3.08 1.84
C VAL A 141 -30.13 3.28 0.36
N SER A 142 -31.09 3.91 -0.35
CA SER A 142 -30.88 4.25 -1.76
C SER A 142 -29.85 5.40 -1.89
N TRP A 143 -29.24 5.51 -3.07
CA TRP A 143 -28.34 6.62 -3.38
C TRP A 143 -29.03 7.98 -3.27
N GLU A 144 -30.29 8.09 -3.70
CA GLU A 144 -31.08 9.32 -3.60
C GLU A 144 -31.29 9.72 -2.14
N ALA A 145 -31.61 8.75 -1.27
CA ALA A 145 -31.78 9.00 0.17
C ALA A 145 -30.45 9.40 0.83
N ALA A 146 -29.34 8.75 0.46
CA ALA A 146 -28.01 9.09 0.94
C ALA A 146 -27.62 10.53 0.54
N PHE A 147 -27.73 10.88 -0.74
CA PHE A 147 -27.41 12.23 -1.22
C PHE A 147 -28.32 13.31 -0.64
N ALA A 148 -29.62 13.04 -0.52
CA ALA A 148 -30.56 13.98 0.08
C ALA A 148 -30.18 14.31 1.52
N ARG A 149 -29.85 13.28 2.32
CA ARG A 149 -29.43 13.44 3.72
C ARG A 149 -28.09 14.15 3.86
N ILE A 150 -27.09 13.76 3.05
CA ILE A 150 -25.78 14.44 3.04
C ILE A 150 -25.97 15.92 2.70
N GLY A 151 -26.75 16.24 1.67
CA GLY A 151 -27.04 17.62 1.28
C GLY A 151 -27.81 18.40 2.34
N GLU A 152 -28.76 17.77 3.04
CA GLU A 152 -29.50 18.40 4.15
C GLU A 152 -28.56 18.81 5.28
N ILE A 153 -27.69 17.89 5.72
CA ILE A 153 -26.70 18.16 6.78
C ILE A 153 -25.72 19.23 6.33
N LEU A 154 -25.15 19.12 5.12
CA LEU A 154 -24.19 20.12 4.64
C LEU A 154 -24.83 21.52 4.53
N ARG A 155 -26.10 21.64 4.14
CA ARG A 155 -26.77 22.97 4.10
C ARG A 155 -27.02 23.58 5.47
N SER A 156 -27.01 22.80 6.55
CA SER A 156 -27.22 23.32 7.91
C SER A 156 -25.93 23.69 8.63
N LEU A 157 -24.77 23.29 8.11
CA LEU A 157 -23.46 23.58 8.68
C LEU A 157 -22.84 24.81 8.01
N SER A 158 -22.03 25.54 8.79
CA SER A 158 -21.16 26.58 8.24
C SER A 158 -19.90 25.97 7.60
N PRO A 159 -19.25 26.66 6.64
CA PRO A 159 -18.09 26.11 5.94
C PRO A 159 -16.90 25.72 6.84
N ASP A 160 -16.74 26.40 7.98
CA ASP A 160 -15.65 26.14 8.94
C ASP A 160 -15.91 24.90 9.83
N GLU A 161 -17.14 24.34 9.80
CA GLU A 161 -17.51 23.15 10.56
C GLU A 161 -17.34 21.85 9.77
N VAL A 162 -16.95 21.94 8.49
CA VAL A 162 -16.86 20.79 7.58
C VAL A 162 -15.42 20.58 7.13
N GLU A 163 -14.98 19.32 7.19
CA GLU A 163 -13.71 18.86 6.64
C GLU A 163 -13.95 17.96 5.43
N PHE A 164 -13.29 18.27 4.32
CA PHE A 164 -13.35 17.49 3.08
C PHE A 164 -12.07 16.68 2.91
N TYR A 165 -11.94 15.60 3.68
CA TYR A 165 -10.76 14.73 3.61
C TYR A 165 -10.70 13.93 2.30
N THR A 166 -9.57 13.97 1.58
CA THR A 166 -9.39 13.21 0.34
C THR A 166 -8.27 12.17 0.42
N SER A 167 -8.30 11.21 -0.50
CA SER A 167 -7.35 10.10 -0.58
C SER A 167 -6.46 10.24 -1.82
N GLY A 168 -5.17 10.00 -1.67
CA GLY A 168 -4.21 9.87 -2.77
C GLY A 168 -4.47 8.65 -3.66
N ARG A 169 -5.44 7.79 -3.32
CA ARG A 169 -5.97 6.75 -4.21
C ARG A 169 -7.10 7.24 -5.12
N ALA A 170 -7.65 8.42 -4.87
CA ALA A 170 -8.64 9.01 -5.79
C ALA A 170 -7.96 9.36 -7.11
N SER A 171 -8.69 9.26 -8.23
CA SER A 171 -8.16 9.74 -9.51
C SER A 171 -7.96 11.25 -9.48
N ASN A 172 -7.08 11.77 -10.33
CA ASN A 172 -6.84 13.21 -10.43
C ASN A 172 -8.13 13.98 -10.75
N GLU A 173 -9.00 13.41 -11.60
CA GLU A 173 -10.29 14.00 -11.98
C GLU A 173 -11.26 14.02 -10.80
N ALA A 174 -11.37 12.92 -10.06
CA ALA A 174 -12.24 12.83 -8.89
C ALA A 174 -11.77 13.79 -7.79
N ALA A 175 -10.46 13.84 -7.51
CA ALA A 175 -9.87 14.78 -6.57
C ALA A 175 -10.09 16.24 -7.01
N TYR A 176 -9.94 16.53 -8.30
CA TYR A 176 -10.19 17.85 -8.87
C TYR A 176 -11.66 18.29 -8.71
N LEU A 177 -12.63 17.40 -8.98
CA LEU A 177 -14.05 17.72 -8.77
C LEU A 177 -14.39 17.87 -7.28
N PHE A 178 -13.82 17.03 -6.42
CA PHE A 178 -14.06 17.06 -4.98
C PHE A 178 -13.55 18.35 -4.33
N GLN A 179 -12.36 18.84 -4.75
CA GLN A 179 -11.88 20.13 -4.25
C GLN A 179 -12.71 21.32 -4.75
N LEU A 180 -13.27 21.26 -5.96
CA LEU A 180 -14.17 22.31 -6.45
C LEU A 180 -15.45 22.37 -5.61
N LEU A 181 -16.00 21.20 -5.26
CA LEU A 181 -17.16 21.10 -4.37
C LEU A 181 -16.89 21.76 -3.02
N ALA A 182 -15.74 21.45 -2.38
CA ALA A 182 -15.37 22.04 -1.09
C ALA A 182 -15.20 23.57 -1.16
N ARG A 183 -14.58 24.06 -2.24
CA ARG A 183 -14.39 25.51 -2.46
C ARG A 183 -15.69 26.25 -2.76
N GLU A 184 -16.59 25.65 -3.54
CA GLU A 184 -17.93 26.19 -3.79
C GLU A 184 -18.80 26.17 -2.53
N TYR A 185 -18.61 25.16 -1.67
CA TYR A 185 -19.21 25.11 -0.34
C TYR A 185 -18.69 26.22 0.58
N GLY A 186 -17.54 26.83 0.26
CA GLY A 186 -17.02 28.02 0.93
C GLY A 186 -15.86 27.75 1.89
N THR A 187 -15.21 26.60 1.81
CA THR A 187 -14.11 26.22 2.74
C THR A 187 -12.82 25.84 2.01
N ASN A 188 -11.69 26.00 2.70
CA ASN A 188 -10.39 25.44 2.32
C ASN A 188 -9.95 24.31 3.29
N ASN A 189 -10.84 23.84 4.17
CA ASN A 189 -10.56 22.73 5.09
C ASN A 189 -10.57 21.40 4.33
N PHE A 190 -9.46 21.13 3.65
CA PHE A 190 -9.29 20.03 2.70
C PHE A 190 -7.97 19.29 2.96
N PRO A 191 -7.81 18.63 4.12
CA PRO A 191 -6.67 17.78 4.36
C PRO A 191 -6.73 16.55 3.45
N ASP A 192 -5.58 15.98 3.16
CA ASP A 192 -5.45 14.79 2.35
C ASP A 192 -4.48 13.79 3.00
N CYS A 193 -4.58 12.52 2.61
CA CYS A 193 -3.74 11.49 3.22
C CYS A 193 -2.23 11.74 3.05
N SER A 194 -1.83 12.50 2.03
CA SER A 194 -0.44 12.91 1.81
C SER A 194 0.02 13.95 2.83
N ASN A 195 -0.85 14.71 3.53
CA ASN A 195 -0.37 15.55 4.63
C ASN A 195 0.28 14.71 5.74
N MET A 196 -0.18 13.46 5.96
CA MET A 196 0.44 12.57 6.95
C MET A 196 1.80 12.01 6.48
N CYS A 197 2.02 11.87 5.17
CA CYS A 197 3.18 11.17 4.61
C CYS A 197 4.21 12.08 3.94
N HIS A 198 3.76 13.16 3.31
CA HIS A 198 4.53 14.01 2.41
C HIS A 198 4.64 15.48 2.87
N GLU A 199 3.88 15.92 3.87
CA GLU A 199 3.98 17.30 4.40
C GLU A 199 5.42 17.66 4.81
N PRO A 200 6.17 16.80 5.56
CA PRO A 200 7.55 17.12 5.91
C PRO A 200 8.44 17.32 4.68
N THR A 201 8.25 16.52 3.63
CA THR A 201 9.02 16.64 2.38
C THR A 201 8.62 17.87 1.58
N SER A 202 7.34 18.24 1.57
CA SER A 202 6.83 19.45 0.91
C SER A 202 7.41 20.72 1.52
N VAL A 203 7.74 20.71 2.81
CA VAL A 203 8.41 21.84 3.49
C VAL A 203 9.93 21.79 3.33
N GLY A 204 10.55 20.62 3.52
CA GLY A 204 12.02 20.49 3.58
C GLY A 204 12.73 20.45 2.23
N LEU A 205 12.17 19.79 1.22
CA LEU A 205 12.82 19.62 -0.09
C LEU A 205 12.96 20.95 -0.85
N PRO A 206 11.97 21.86 -0.90
CA PRO A 206 12.14 23.15 -1.57
C PRO A 206 13.31 23.97 -1.01
N GLN A 207 13.59 23.87 0.28
CA GLN A 207 14.73 24.55 0.91
C GLN A 207 16.09 23.95 0.50
N SER A 208 16.11 22.65 0.19
CA SER A 208 17.34 21.92 -0.16
C SER A 208 17.61 21.92 -1.67
N ILE A 209 16.58 21.63 -2.48
CA ILE A 209 16.69 21.36 -3.92
C ILE A 209 15.71 22.19 -4.78
N GLY A 210 14.96 23.12 -4.18
CA GLY A 210 14.05 24.03 -4.91
C GLY A 210 12.71 23.44 -5.34
N ILE A 211 12.48 22.13 -5.13
CA ILE A 211 11.23 21.44 -5.51
C ILE A 211 10.79 20.45 -4.42
N GLY A 212 9.47 20.35 -4.19
CA GLY A 212 8.86 19.46 -3.19
C GLY A 212 8.60 18.03 -3.68
N LYS A 213 9.33 17.55 -4.68
CA LYS A 213 9.07 16.27 -5.37
C LYS A 213 10.37 15.54 -5.66
N GLY A 214 10.28 14.24 -5.92
CA GLY A 214 11.40 13.46 -6.45
C GLY A 214 11.86 14.02 -7.80
N THR A 215 13.18 14.11 -7.99
CA THR A 215 13.82 14.65 -9.20
C THR A 215 14.54 13.59 -10.02
N VAL A 216 14.32 12.31 -9.67
CA VAL A 216 15.03 11.15 -10.21
C VAL A 216 14.04 10.31 -11.02
N SER A 217 14.47 9.82 -12.17
CA SER A 217 13.72 8.87 -13.00
C SER A 217 14.22 7.43 -12.82
N LEU A 218 13.57 6.45 -13.43
CA LEU A 218 14.01 5.06 -13.33
C LEU A 218 15.34 4.83 -14.04
N GLU A 219 15.60 5.57 -15.12
CA GLU A 219 16.80 5.50 -15.95
C GLU A 219 18.04 5.99 -15.18
N ASP A 220 17.87 6.87 -14.21
CA ASP A 220 18.98 7.34 -13.37
C ASP A 220 19.63 6.18 -12.60
N PHE A 221 18.86 5.15 -12.24
CA PHE A 221 19.40 3.95 -11.59
C PHE A 221 20.40 3.20 -12.49
N ASP A 222 20.26 3.26 -13.82
CA ASP A 222 21.19 2.58 -14.74
C ASP A 222 22.60 3.21 -14.73
N SER A 223 22.69 4.48 -14.34
CA SER A 223 23.94 5.23 -14.21
C SER A 223 24.44 5.36 -12.77
N ALA A 224 23.67 4.89 -11.79
CA ALA A 224 23.99 5.05 -10.39
C ALA A 224 25.20 4.19 -10.00
N GLU A 225 26.27 4.83 -9.54
CA GLU A 225 27.47 4.16 -9.02
C GLU A 225 27.35 3.81 -7.53
N MET A 226 26.30 4.31 -6.85
CA MET A 226 26.03 4.07 -5.43
C MET A 226 24.58 4.42 -5.10
N ILE A 227 23.95 3.64 -4.21
CA ILE A 227 22.63 3.93 -3.65
C ILE A 227 22.73 4.13 -2.13
N ILE A 228 22.12 5.20 -1.63
CA ILE A 228 21.95 5.44 -0.19
C ILE A 228 20.46 5.41 0.14
N SER A 229 20.05 4.39 0.91
CA SER A 229 18.67 4.18 1.33
C SER A 229 18.50 4.53 2.81
N ILE A 230 17.81 5.64 3.11
CA ILE A 230 17.65 6.15 4.48
C ILE A 230 16.18 6.07 4.88
N GLY A 231 15.90 5.33 5.96
CA GLY A 231 14.54 5.17 6.51
C GLY A 231 13.54 4.49 5.57
N HIS A 232 14.03 3.81 4.53
CA HIS A 232 13.21 3.19 3.49
C HIS A 232 13.13 1.67 3.64
N ASN A 233 11.95 1.11 3.38
CA ASN A 233 11.63 -0.33 3.42
C ASN A 233 11.03 -0.77 2.07
N PRO A 234 11.83 -0.85 0.99
CA PRO A 234 11.34 -1.14 -0.35
C PRO A 234 10.70 -2.52 -0.48
N GLY A 235 11.17 -3.54 0.23
CA GLY A 235 10.59 -4.88 0.18
C GLY A 235 9.12 -4.94 0.59
N THR A 236 8.71 -4.06 1.50
CA THR A 236 7.34 -3.99 2.02
C THR A 236 6.52 -2.91 1.31
N ASN A 237 7.08 -1.72 1.19
CA ASN A 237 6.33 -0.53 0.75
C ASN A 237 6.43 -0.29 -0.76
N HIS A 238 7.51 -0.76 -1.39
CA HIS A 238 7.74 -0.60 -2.84
C HIS A 238 8.30 -1.86 -3.50
N PRO A 239 7.65 -3.04 -3.40
CA PRO A 239 8.34 -4.30 -3.68
C PRO A 239 8.84 -4.45 -5.13
N ARG A 240 8.25 -3.71 -6.08
CA ARG A 240 8.76 -3.64 -7.46
C ARG A 240 10.15 -2.99 -7.56
N MET A 241 10.48 -2.06 -6.66
CA MET A 241 11.82 -1.46 -6.57
C MET A 241 12.90 -2.51 -6.31
N MET A 242 12.56 -3.63 -5.65
CA MET A 242 13.52 -4.69 -5.37
C MET A 242 14.12 -5.29 -6.64
N GLY A 243 13.41 -5.29 -7.77
CA GLY A 243 14.00 -5.70 -9.05
C GLY A 243 15.14 -4.78 -9.47
N THR A 244 14.98 -3.46 -9.30
CA THR A 244 16.03 -2.47 -9.62
C THR A 244 17.22 -2.59 -8.65
N LEU A 245 16.96 -2.71 -7.35
CA LEU A 245 18.03 -2.90 -6.35
C LEU A 245 18.78 -4.22 -6.53
N HIS A 246 18.07 -5.28 -6.94
CA HIS A 246 18.66 -6.58 -7.27
C HIS A 246 19.58 -6.50 -8.49
N GLU A 247 19.14 -5.86 -9.57
CA GLU A 247 19.95 -5.61 -10.76
C GLU A 247 21.25 -4.85 -10.41
N LEU A 248 21.16 -3.83 -9.55
CA LEU A 248 22.32 -3.04 -9.11
C LEU A 248 23.27 -3.82 -8.21
N ALA A 249 22.76 -4.56 -7.22
CA ALA A 249 23.58 -5.40 -6.36
C ALA A 249 24.38 -6.44 -7.16
N ARG A 250 23.80 -7.00 -8.23
CA ARG A 250 24.49 -7.96 -9.12
C ARG A 250 25.52 -7.33 -10.05
N LYS A 251 25.51 -6.01 -10.19
CA LYS A 251 26.52 -5.20 -10.87
C LYS A 251 27.57 -4.66 -9.89
N ASP A 252 27.58 -5.13 -8.64
CA ASP A 252 28.46 -4.66 -7.57
C ASP A 252 28.33 -3.16 -7.26
N VAL A 253 27.17 -2.56 -7.55
CA VAL A 253 26.85 -1.18 -7.14
C VAL A 253 26.59 -1.17 -5.63
N PRO A 254 27.34 -0.40 -4.82
CA PRO A 254 27.14 -0.36 -3.38
C PRO A 254 25.77 0.19 -3.00
N ILE A 255 25.03 -0.56 -2.17
CA ILE A 255 23.74 -0.14 -1.60
C ILE A 255 23.89 -0.01 -0.09
N ILE A 256 23.94 1.23 0.41
CA ILE A 256 24.08 1.51 1.84
C ILE A 256 22.71 1.80 2.45
N VAL A 257 22.38 1.10 3.53
CA VAL A 257 21.08 1.23 4.22
C VAL A 257 21.26 1.83 5.61
N PHE A 258 20.53 2.90 5.87
CA PHE A 258 20.40 3.54 7.19
C PHE A 258 18.96 3.42 7.67
N ASN A 259 18.66 2.38 8.46
CA ASN A 259 17.31 2.12 8.92
C ASN A 259 17.32 1.52 10.35
N PRO A 260 16.47 1.98 11.28
CA PRO A 260 16.35 1.37 12.60
C PRO A 260 15.83 -0.07 12.55
N LEU A 261 15.12 -0.45 11.49
CA LEU A 261 14.62 -1.80 11.27
C LEU A 261 15.50 -2.52 10.23
N ARG A 262 15.87 -3.76 10.55
CA ARG A 262 16.45 -4.68 9.56
C ARG A 262 15.34 -5.23 8.67
N GLU A 263 15.21 -4.68 7.47
CA GLU A 263 14.24 -5.18 6.48
C GLU A 263 14.83 -6.35 5.70
N ARG A 264 14.09 -7.46 5.61
CA ARG A 264 14.62 -8.68 4.98
C ARG A 264 14.98 -8.51 3.51
N ALA A 265 14.21 -7.74 2.74
CA ALA A 265 14.46 -7.56 1.32
C ALA A 265 15.73 -6.77 1.03
N LEU A 266 16.07 -5.80 1.87
CA LEU A 266 17.34 -5.08 1.82
C LEU A 266 18.54 -5.93 2.28
N GLU A 267 18.32 -7.05 2.98
CA GLU A 267 19.39 -8.00 3.27
C GLU A 267 19.56 -9.02 2.13
N ARG A 268 18.47 -9.72 1.81
CA ARG A 268 18.45 -10.86 0.89
C ARG A 268 17.14 -10.91 0.13
N PHE A 269 17.26 -10.88 -1.20
CA PHE A 269 16.12 -10.93 -2.10
C PHE A 269 16.31 -12.04 -3.13
N ALA A 270 15.25 -12.80 -3.39
CA ALA A 270 15.16 -13.72 -4.51
C ALA A 270 14.13 -13.18 -5.47
N ASP A 271 14.55 -12.89 -6.70
CA ASP A 271 13.66 -12.37 -7.74
C ASP A 271 12.74 -13.48 -8.24
N PRO A 272 11.40 -13.36 -8.07
CA PRO A 272 10.45 -14.34 -8.60
C PRO A 272 10.52 -14.53 -10.11
N GLN A 273 11.07 -13.55 -10.85
CA GLN A 273 11.24 -13.61 -12.30
C GLN A 273 12.57 -14.27 -12.74
N SER A 274 13.51 -14.48 -11.81
CA SER A 274 14.77 -15.16 -12.08
C SER A 274 14.62 -16.67 -12.05
N VAL A 275 14.58 -17.31 -13.22
CA VAL A 275 14.49 -18.78 -13.34
C VAL A 275 15.59 -19.50 -12.57
N ILE A 276 16.81 -18.95 -12.56
CA ILE A 276 17.96 -19.55 -11.86
C ILE A 276 17.75 -19.48 -10.34
N GLU A 277 17.41 -18.31 -9.79
CA GLU A 277 17.20 -18.16 -8.35
C GLU A 277 16.03 -19.04 -7.86
N MET A 278 14.96 -19.10 -8.64
CA MET A 278 13.80 -19.92 -8.35
C MET A 278 14.09 -21.43 -8.41
N ALA A 279 14.84 -21.89 -9.42
CA ALA A 279 15.17 -23.31 -9.56
C ALA A 279 16.21 -23.78 -8.52
N THR A 280 17.13 -22.91 -8.13
CA THR A 280 18.23 -23.25 -7.21
C THR A 280 17.97 -22.87 -5.76
N TYR A 281 16.84 -22.23 -5.46
CA TYR A 281 16.53 -21.66 -4.14
C TYR A 281 17.61 -20.68 -3.64
N SER A 282 18.29 -20.03 -4.59
CA SER A 282 19.31 -19.03 -4.28
C SER A 282 18.70 -17.63 -4.13
N SER A 283 19.51 -16.68 -3.68
CA SER A 283 19.12 -15.29 -3.45
C SER A 283 20.33 -14.39 -3.59
N THR A 284 20.10 -13.12 -3.90
CA THR A 284 21.14 -12.09 -3.94
C THR A 284 21.16 -11.30 -2.63
N ASN A 285 22.36 -11.02 -2.10
CA ASN A 285 22.54 -10.06 -1.01
C ASN A 285 22.36 -8.65 -1.58
N ILE A 286 21.56 -7.80 -0.94
CA ILE A 286 21.21 -6.48 -1.50
C ILE A 286 22.08 -5.37 -0.91
N ALA A 287 21.94 -5.07 0.38
CA ALA A 287 22.77 -4.07 1.03
C ALA A 287 24.21 -4.57 1.20
N SER A 288 25.17 -3.66 1.03
CA SER A 288 26.63 -3.87 1.16
C SER A 288 27.16 -3.39 2.51
#